data_AF-A0A351IZK0-F1
#
_entry.id   AF-A0A351IZK0-F1
#
_cell.length_a   1.000
_cell.length_b   1.000
_cell.length_c   1.000
_cell.angle_alpha   90.00
_cell.angle_beta   90.00
_cell.angle_gamma   90.00
#
_symmetry.space_group_name_H-M   'P 1'
#
loop_
_entity.id
_entity.type
_entity.pdbx_description
1 polymer ?
#
loop_
_entity_poly.entity_id
_entity_poly.type
_entity_poly.pdbx_seq_one_letter_code
_entity_poly.pdbx_strand_id
1 'polypeptide(L)'
;ANIGLPEDHTIYSCNDSIILRAPEVLYLDEMDGQVFIGWECAANGQRYEAGESFTLAEGNNLFYAVYGNPVYYVTGYENAPTPITITDNCFYAPGDDVILSDELRGTKVTNGTYDYVFYGWLCSHDQTMYYAGDVIPMSKTFTPMGFTAVWAVVQYVDATYQGVDSDGSASKPYTSLQSGYHQLRQLLSS
;
A
#
# COMPACT_ATOMS: atom_id res chain seq x y z
N ALA A 1 7.62 26.84 5.02
CA ALA A 1 7.24 28.28 5.03
C ALA A 1 5.80 28.43 5.52
N ASN A 2 5.35 29.57 6.07
CA ASN A 2 3.91 29.81 6.26
C ASN A 2 3.29 29.92 4.86
N ILE A 3 2.76 28.82 4.35
CA ILE A 3 2.00 28.81 3.11
C ILE A 3 0.70 29.54 3.44
N GLY A 4 0.62 30.82 3.04
CA GLY A 4 -0.62 31.57 3.12
C GLY A 4 -1.67 30.83 2.33
N LEU A 5 -2.77 30.44 2.98
CA LEU A 5 -3.89 29.79 2.31
C LEU A 5 -4.43 30.73 1.23
N PRO A 6 -4.73 30.27 0.01
CA PRO A 6 -5.41 31.10 -0.97
C PRO A 6 -6.80 31.46 -0.43
N GLU A 7 -6.99 32.72 -0.06
CA GLU A 7 -8.28 33.26 0.35
C GLU A 7 -8.99 33.85 -0.88
N ASP A 8 -10.17 33.31 -1.21
CA ASP A 8 -11.06 33.92 -2.18
C ASP A 8 -11.96 34.93 -1.49
N HIS A 9 -11.72 36.22 -1.73
CA HIS A 9 -12.52 37.32 -1.20
C HIS A 9 -13.65 37.75 -2.14
N THR A 10 -13.95 36.96 -3.18
CA THR A 10 -15.07 37.23 -4.08
C THR A 10 -16.39 37.18 -3.32
N ILE A 11 -17.23 38.19 -3.54
CA ILE A 11 -18.58 38.21 -2.94
C ILE A 11 -19.50 37.40 -3.85
N TYR A 12 -20.06 36.33 -3.29
CA TYR A 12 -21.04 35.48 -3.94
C TYR A 12 -22.42 35.63 -3.32
N SER A 13 -23.46 35.34 -4.09
CA SER A 13 -24.82 35.18 -3.59
C SER A 13 -25.05 33.74 -3.12
N CYS A 14 -25.99 33.54 -2.19
CA CYS A 14 -26.40 32.19 -1.85
C CYS A 14 -26.98 31.47 -3.07
N ASN A 15 -26.73 30.16 -3.17
CA ASN A 15 -27.04 29.32 -4.34
C ASN A 15 -26.22 29.62 -5.60
N ASP A 16 -25.25 30.53 -5.56
CA ASP A 16 -24.27 30.61 -6.64
C ASP A 16 -23.48 29.31 -6.71
N SER A 17 -23.26 28.85 -7.95
CA SER A 17 -22.39 27.70 -8.21
C SER A 17 -20.98 28.19 -8.48
N ILE A 18 -20.02 27.72 -7.69
CA ILE A 18 -18.60 27.94 -7.92
C ILE A 18 -17.94 26.65 -8.43
N ILE A 19 -16.77 26.80 -9.06
CA ILE A 19 -15.90 25.68 -9.41
C ILE A 19 -14.76 25.63 -8.40
N LEU A 20 -14.60 24.51 -7.71
CA LEU A 20 -13.53 24.28 -6.75
C LEU A 20 -12.22 24.04 -7.51
N ARG A 21 -11.43 25.09 -7.72
CA ARG A 21 -10.16 24.98 -8.45
C ARG A 21 -9.09 24.31 -7.61
N ALA A 22 -8.15 23.63 -8.25
CA ALA A 22 -6.95 23.17 -7.55
C ALA A 22 -6.13 24.38 -7.04
N PRO A 23 -5.46 24.26 -5.88
CA PRO A 23 -4.58 25.30 -5.39
C PRO A 23 -3.33 25.44 -6.27
N GLU A 24 -2.61 26.56 -6.13
CA GLU A 24 -1.31 26.74 -6.81
C GLU A 24 -0.27 25.71 -6.35
N VAL A 25 -0.36 25.27 -5.09
CA VAL A 25 0.53 24.27 -4.50
C VAL A 25 -0.11 22.89 -4.58
N LEU A 26 0.23 22.16 -5.64
CA LEU A 26 -0.23 20.79 -5.88
C LEU A 26 0.63 19.72 -5.19
N TYR A 27 1.88 20.05 -4.87
CA TYR A 27 2.85 19.14 -4.30
C TYR A 27 3.44 19.78 -3.04
N LEU A 28 3.54 18.99 -1.98
CA LEU A 28 4.22 19.37 -0.75
C LEU A 28 5.53 18.58 -0.65
N ASP A 29 6.58 19.08 -1.31
CA ASP A 29 7.91 18.45 -1.32
C ASP A 29 8.53 18.37 0.09
N GLU A 30 8.17 19.31 0.98
CA GLU A 30 8.55 19.29 2.40
C GLU A 30 7.83 18.19 3.22
N MET A 31 6.87 17.47 2.62
CA MET A 31 6.03 16.45 3.26
C MET A 31 6.04 15.12 2.48
N ASP A 32 7.23 14.68 2.08
CA ASP A 32 7.48 13.34 1.49
C ASP A 32 6.63 13.02 0.24
N GLY A 33 6.41 14.00 -0.64
CA GLY A 33 5.76 13.77 -1.93
C GLY A 33 4.23 13.71 -1.87
N GLN A 34 3.63 14.31 -0.86
CA GLN A 34 2.18 14.50 -0.79
C GLN A 34 1.64 15.28 -1.98
N VAL A 35 0.50 14.83 -2.50
CA VAL A 35 -0.16 15.41 -3.66
C VAL A 35 -1.55 15.90 -3.27
N PHE A 36 -1.94 17.06 -3.77
CA PHE A 36 -3.30 17.55 -3.64
C PHE A 36 -4.29 16.59 -4.31
N ILE A 37 -5.23 16.06 -3.54
CA ILE A 37 -6.25 15.11 -4.02
C ILE A 37 -7.67 15.67 -3.99
N GLY A 38 -7.88 16.85 -3.42
CA GLY A 38 -9.19 17.50 -3.41
C GLY A 38 -9.40 18.45 -2.23
N TRP A 39 -10.66 18.82 -2.03
CA TRP A 39 -11.11 19.71 -0.98
C TRP A 39 -12.06 18.99 -0.03
N GLU A 40 -11.96 19.26 1.26
CA GLU A 40 -12.93 18.82 2.26
C GLU A 40 -13.74 20.00 2.76
N CYS A 41 -15.06 19.93 2.65
CA CYS A 41 -15.96 20.96 3.14
C CYS A 41 -16.08 20.87 4.68
N ALA A 42 -15.69 21.94 5.38
CA ALA A 42 -15.70 21.99 6.84
C ALA A 42 -17.10 21.83 7.44
N ALA A 43 -18.15 22.16 6.69
CA ALA A 43 -19.53 22.12 7.16
C ALA A 43 -20.10 20.70 7.26
N ASN A 44 -19.67 19.78 6.39
CA ASN A 44 -20.26 18.44 6.27
C ASN A 44 -19.23 17.30 6.17
N GLY A 45 -17.93 17.61 6.09
CA GLY A 45 -16.86 16.64 5.91
C GLY A 45 -16.84 15.94 4.55
N GLN A 46 -17.64 16.41 3.58
CA GLN A 46 -17.65 15.83 2.23
C GLN A 46 -16.43 16.28 1.45
N ARG A 47 -15.86 15.34 0.69
CA ARG A 47 -14.74 15.60 -0.21
C ARG A 47 -15.21 15.88 -1.63
N TYR A 48 -14.50 16.79 -2.28
CA TYR A 48 -14.74 17.23 -3.65
C TYR A 48 -13.43 17.23 -4.43
N GLU A 49 -13.48 16.80 -5.68
CA GLU A 49 -12.32 16.86 -6.58
C GLU A 49 -12.11 18.28 -7.12
N ALA A 50 -10.88 18.58 -7.55
CA ALA A 50 -10.64 19.82 -8.28
C ALA A 50 -11.42 19.83 -9.60
N GLY A 51 -12.13 20.94 -9.86
CA GLY A 51 -12.98 21.12 -11.02
C GLY A 51 -14.44 20.82 -10.77
N GLU A 52 -14.80 20.21 -9.62
CA GLU A 52 -16.20 20.01 -9.26
C GLU A 52 -16.91 21.33 -8.94
N SER A 53 -18.21 21.36 -9.24
CA SER A 53 -19.08 22.47 -8.92
C SER A 53 -19.66 22.33 -7.52
N PHE A 54 -19.65 23.41 -6.75
CA PHE A 54 -20.29 23.48 -5.43
C PHE A 54 -21.30 24.62 -5.38
N THR A 55 -22.48 24.35 -4.83
CA THR A 55 -23.52 25.37 -4.61
C THR A 55 -23.33 26.00 -3.24
N LEU A 56 -23.07 27.30 -3.21
CA LEU A 56 -22.78 28.02 -1.98
C LEU A 56 -24.02 28.06 -1.06
N ALA A 57 -23.82 27.66 0.19
CA ALA A 57 -24.81 27.83 1.24
C ALA A 57 -24.78 29.27 1.78
N GLU A 58 -25.85 29.69 2.43
CA GLU A 58 -25.88 30.96 3.15
C GLU A 58 -24.85 30.95 4.30
N GLY A 59 -24.01 31.99 4.37
CA GLY A 59 -22.96 32.13 5.37
C GLY A 59 -21.56 31.73 4.86
N ASN A 60 -20.68 31.35 5.78
CA ASN A 60 -19.28 31.04 5.46
C ASN A 60 -19.17 29.62 4.91
N ASN A 61 -18.61 29.50 3.70
CA ASN A 61 -18.30 28.22 3.07
C ASN A 61 -16.78 27.99 3.19
N LEU A 62 -16.37 27.10 4.10
CA LEU A 62 -14.96 26.83 4.39
C LEU A 62 -14.56 25.46 3.84
N PHE A 63 -13.46 25.42 3.10
CA PHE A 63 -12.88 24.21 2.54
C PHE A 63 -11.41 24.08 2.97
N TYR A 64 -11.00 22.86 3.30
CA TYR A 64 -9.61 22.51 3.59
C TYR A 64 -9.02 21.73 2.43
N ALA A 65 -7.81 22.09 2.01
CA ALA A 65 -7.09 21.31 1.01
C ALA A 65 -6.72 19.95 1.61
N VAL A 66 -7.01 18.89 0.86
CA VAL A 66 -6.71 17.52 1.24
C VAL A 66 -5.51 17.05 0.43
N TYR A 67 -4.49 16.59 1.15
CA TYR A 67 -3.27 16.04 0.56
C TYR A 67 -3.19 14.55 0.86
N GLY A 68 -2.97 13.76 -0.18
CA GLY A 68 -2.87 12.31 -0.11
C GLY A 68 -1.42 11.85 -0.07
N ASN A 69 -1.19 10.72 0.60
CA ASN A 69 0.11 10.05 0.66
C ASN A 69 0.11 8.84 -0.29
N PRO A 70 1.22 8.60 -0.99
CA PRO A 70 1.41 7.36 -1.74
C PRO A 70 1.71 6.18 -0.81
N VAL A 71 1.49 4.97 -1.32
CA VAL A 71 1.91 3.70 -0.71
C VAL A 71 3.02 3.07 -1.55
N TYR A 72 4.07 2.60 -0.90
CA TYR A 72 5.23 2.03 -1.58
C TYR A 72 5.41 0.55 -1.26
N TYR A 73 5.74 -0.25 -2.27
CA TYR A 73 6.00 -1.67 -2.11
C TYR A 73 7.42 -2.03 -2.55
N VAL A 74 8.13 -2.76 -1.69
CA VAL A 74 9.48 -3.28 -1.93
C VAL A 74 9.41 -4.80 -2.01
N THR A 75 9.80 -5.37 -3.14
CA THR A 75 9.70 -6.83 -3.37
C THR A 75 10.82 -7.63 -2.70
N GLY A 76 11.98 -7.01 -2.44
CA GLY A 76 13.06 -7.58 -1.63
C GLY A 76 13.77 -8.81 -2.21
N TYR A 77 13.46 -9.23 -3.44
CA TYR A 77 14.10 -10.39 -4.09
C TYR A 77 14.60 -10.01 -5.50
N GLU A 78 15.92 -9.92 -5.67
CA GLU A 78 16.55 -9.44 -6.92
C GLU A 78 16.20 -10.29 -8.16
N ASN A 79 15.86 -11.57 -7.96
CA ASN A 79 15.51 -12.52 -9.03
C ASN A 79 14.00 -12.69 -9.25
N ALA A 80 13.13 -11.95 -8.55
CA ALA A 80 11.71 -11.91 -8.90
C ALA A 80 11.53 -11.26 -10.28
N PRO A 81 10.60 -11.73 -11.15
CA PRO A 81 10.39 -11.11 -12.45
C PRO A 81 10.00 -9.64 -12.23
N THR A 82 10.79 -8.74 -12.82
CA THR A 82 10.77 -7.28 -12.68
C THR A 82 9.38 -6.62 -12.78
N PRO A 83 9.13 -5.47 -12.10
CA PRO A 83 10.11 -4.54 -11.51
C PRO A 83 10.27 -4.65 -9.99
N ILE A 84 11.38 -4.09 -9.50
CA ILE A 84 11.86 -4.04 -8.10
C ILE A 84 10.91 -3.25 -7.16
N THR A 85 9.85 -2.65 -7.69
CA THR A 85 8.90 -1.81 -6.98
C THR A 85 7.52 -1.99 -7.62
N ILE A 86 6.50 -2.30 -6.82
CA ILE A 86 5.10 -2.14 -7.23
C ILE A 86 4.74 -0.71 -6.84
N THR A 87 4.48 0.13 -7.85
CA THR A 87 4.04 1.51 -7.59
C THR A 87 2.54 1.53 -7.62
N ASP A 88 1.94 1.67 -6.44
CA ASP A 88 0.57 2.11 -6.35
C ASP A 88 0.53 3.59 -6.72
N ASN A 89 -0.14 3.92 -7.82
CA ASN A 89 -0.27 5.30 -8.30
C ASN A 89 -1.41 6.05 -7.59
N CYS A 90 -2.09 5.42 -6.62
CA CYS A 90 -3.09 6.06 -5.79
C CYS A 90 -2.45 6.88 -4.66
N PHE A 91 -3.13 7.98 -4.31
CA PHE A 91 -2.81 8.82 -3.17
C PHE A 91 -3.99 8.79 -2.21
N TYR A 92 -3.73 8.47 -0.95
CA TYR A 92 -4.77 8.25 0.05
C TYR A 92 -4.74 9.36 1.09
N ALA A 93 -5.89 9.92 1.43
CA ALA A 93 -5.96 10.84 2.55
C ALA A 93 -5.71 10.09 3.88
N PRO A 94 -5.24 10.79 4.92
CA PRO A 94 -5.08 10.20 6.24
C PRO A 94 -6.37 9.53 6.72
N GLY A 95 -6.29 8.24 7.07
CA GLY A 95 -7.43 7.44 7.54
C GLY A 95 -8.30 6.80 6.45
N ASP A 96 -8.02 7.03 5.16
CA ASP A 96 -8.71 6.33 4.07
C ASP A 96 -8.34 4.85 4.03
N ASP A 97 -9.23 4.03 3.46
CA ASP A 97 -8.95 2.63 3.23
C ASP A 97 -7.98 2.44 2.05
N VAL A 98 -6.89 1.72 2.32
CA VAL A 98 -5.90 1.26 1.35
C VAL A 98 -6.10 -0.23 1.12
N ILE A 99 -6.23 -0.64 -0.14
CA ILE A 99 -6.25 -2.06 -0.52
C ILE A 99 -4.82 -2.48 -0.88
N LEU A 100 -4.25 -3.42 -0.13
CA LEU A 100 -2.88 -3.84 -0.35
C LEU A 100 -2.72 -4.62 -1.65
N SER A 101 -1.66 -4.32 -2.40
CA SER A 101 -1.37 -4.97 -3.69
C SER A 101 -1.41 -6.49 -3.62
N ASP A 102 -2.04 -7.11 -4.61
CA ASP A 102 -2.13 -8.56 -4.78
C ASP A 102 -1.29 -9.11 -5.93
N GLU A 103 -0.49 -8.26 -6.58
CA GLU A 103 0.27 -8.62 -7.80
C GLU A 103 1.29 -9.74 -7.55
N LEU A 104 1.85 -9.85 -6.34
CA LEU A 104 2.78 -10.93 -5.99
C LEU A 104 2.09 -12.24 -5.58
N ARG A 105 0.75 -12.30 -5.53
CA ARG A 105 0.04 -13.50 -5.08
C ARG A 105 0.34 -14.67 -6.01
N GLY A 106 0.81 -15.77 -5.42
CA GLY A 106 1.16 -16.98 -6.16
C GLY A 106 2.53 -16.93 -6.84
N THR A 107 3.26 -15.80 -6.73
CA THR A 107 4.62 -15.69 -7.24
C THR A 107 5.55 -16.59 -6.45
N LYS A 108 6.39 -17.33 -7.19
CA LYS A 108 7.43 -18.20 -6.67
C LYS A 108 8.79 -17.69 -7.13
N VAL A 109 9.75 -17.64 -6.22
CA VAL A 109 11.16 -17.28 -6.49
C VAL A 109 12.08 -18.36 -5.92
N THR A 110 13.35 -18.34 -6.31
CA THR A 110 14.36 -19.28 -5.81
C THR A 110 15.68 -18.57 -5.56
N ASN A 111 16.42 -18.97 -4.52
CA ASN A 111 17.84 -18.59 -4.37
C ASN A 111 18.81 -19.67 -4.90
N GLY A 112 18.29 -20.67 -5.62
CA GLY A 112 19.07 -21.81 -6.11
C GLY A 112 19.23 -22.95 -5.09
N THR A 113 18.90 -22.72 -3.82
CA THR A 113 18.86 -23.78 -2.78
C THR A 113 17.43 -24.10 -2.38
N TYR A 114 16.65 -23.06 -2.09
CA TYR A 114 15.26 -23.17 -1.69
C TYR A 114 14.36 -22.38 -2.62
N ASP A 115 13.16 -22.90 -2.75
CA ASP A 115 12.04 -22.20 -3.35
C ASP A 115 11.32 -21.36 -2.29
N TYR A 116 10.82 -20.21 -2.69
CA TYR A 116 10.06 -19.31 -1.84
C TYR A 116 8.78 -18.88 -2.55
N VAL A 117 7.75 -18.61 -1.77
CA VAL A 117 6.49 -18.03 -2.24
C VAL A 117 6.19 -16.75 -1.49
N PHE A 118 5.56 -15.82 -2.18
CA PHE A 118 5.08 -14.60 -1.54
C PHE A 118 4.06 -14.96 -0.45
N TYR A 119 4.29 -14.47 0.77
CA TYR A 119 3.46 -14.76 1.93
C TYR A 119 2.56 -13.56 2.30
N GLY A 120 3.10 -12.35 2.19
CA GLY A 120 2.39 -11.13 2.58
C GLY A 120 3.30 -9.91 2.58
N TRP A 121 2.82 -8.84 3.19
CA TRP A 121 3.47 -7.55 3.26
C TRP A 121 3.78 -7.18 4.71
N LEU A 122 5.03 -6.83 5.00
CA LEU A 122 5.44 -6.26 6.28
C LEU A 122 5.34 -4.73 6.18
N CYS A 123 4.48 -4.13 6.97
CA CYS A 123 4.34 -2.69 7.01
C CYS A 123 5.51 -2.04 7.76
N SER A 124 6.15 -1.04 7.17
CA SER A 124 7.26 -0.31 7.78
C SER A 124 6.83 0.54 8.98
N HIS A 125 5.55 0.94 9.03
CA HIS A 125 5.02 1.84 10.04
C HIS A 125 4.75 1.15 11.38
N ASP A 126 4.01 0.04 11.36
CA ASP A 126 3.58 -0.68 12.57
C ASP A 126 4.29 -2.04 12.76
N GLN A 127 5.17 -2.43 11.83
CA GLN A 127 5.88 -3.70 11.83
C GLN A 127 4.94 -4.93 11.81
N THR A 128 3.69 -4.75 11.38
CA THR A 128 2.68 -5.80 11.28
C THR A 128 2.69 -6.43 9.90
N MET A 129 2.43 -7.74 9.86
CA MET A 129 2.29 -8.50 8.63
C MET A 129 0.82 -8.50 8.19
N TYR A 130 0.61 -8.16 6.94
CA TYR A 130 -0.69 -8.13 6.27
C TYR A 130 -0.67 -9.05 5.05
N TYR A 131 -1.83 -9.59 4.69
CA TYR A 131 -1.97 -10.38 3.48
C TYR A 131 -2.24 -9.49 2.27
N ALA A 132 -1.91 -9.98 1.08
CA ALA A 132 -2.32 -9.34 -0.16
C ALA A 132 -3.85 -9.18 -0.21
N GLY A 133 -4.31 -8.03 -0.72
CA GLY A 133 -5.73 -7.68 -0.79
C GLY A 133 -6.38 -7.30 0.54
N ASP A 134 -5.64 -7.30 1.66
CA ASP A 134 -6.16 -6.75 2.92
C ASP A 134 -6.48 -5.26 2.75
N VAL A 135 -7.50 -4.81 3.47
CA VAL A 135 -7.89 -3.40 3.55
C VAL A 135 -7.41 -2.85 4.89
N ILE A 136 -6.59 -1.80 4.84
CA ILE A 136 -6.03 -1.16 6.03
C ILE A 136 -6.25 0.36 5.98
N PRO A 137 -6.38 1.04 7.13
CA PRO A 137 -6.44 2.48 7.14
C PRO A 137 -5.05 3.09 6.84
N MET A 138 -5.00 4.06 5.94
CA MET A 138 -3.85 4.94 5.74
C MET A 138 -3.51 5.63 7.06
N SER A 139 -2.22 5.75 7.36
CA SER A 139 -1.77 6.39 8.59
C SER A 139 -2.39 7.78 8.75
N LYS A 140 -2.83 8.08 9.98
CA LYS A 140 -3.28 9.42 10.35
C LYS A 140 -2.11 10.40 10.50
N THR A 141 -0.89 9.89 10.62
CA THR A 141 0.32 10.70 10.55
C THR A 141 0.71 10.89 9.09
N PHE A 142 1.23 12.07 8.75
CA PHE A 142 1.67 12.44 7.39
C PHE A 142 2.95 11.69 6.92
N THR A 143 3.13 10.44 7.35
CA THR A 143 4.28 9.61 7.02
C THR A 143 3.86 8.60 5.96
N PRO A 144 4.55 8.52 4.81
CA PRO A 144 4.23 7.52 3.80
C PRO A 144 4.30 6.10 4.35
N MET A 145 3.39 5.24 3.89
CA MET A 145 3.37 3.84 4.27
C MET A 145 4.18 3.01 3.28
N GLY A 146 5.13 2.24 3.80
CA GLY A 146 5.95 1.30 3.02
C GLY A 146 5.61 -0.14 3.38
N PHE A 147 5.68 -1.02 2.39
CA PHE A 147 5.41 -2.45 2.53
C PHE A 147 6.56 -3.25 1.92
N THR A 148 7.18 -4.12 2.71
CA THR A 148 8.21 -5.03 2.23
C THR A 148 7.61 -6.42 2.06
N ALA A 149 7.80 -7.04 0.91
CA ALA A 149 7.33 -8.40 0.67
C ALA A 149 8.01 -9.39 1.63
N VAL A 150 7.19 -10.23 2.25
CA VAL A 150 7.63 -11.36 3.08
C VAL A 150 7.54 -12.62 2.24
N TRP A 151 8.65 -13.35 2.17
CA TRP A 151 8.78 -14.58 1.40
C TRP A 151 8.89 -15.79 2.34
N ALA A 152 8.03 -16.78 2.13
CA ALA A 152 8.04 -18.02 2.89
C ALA A 152 8.75 -19.12 2.09
N VAL A 153 9.66 -19.84 2.75
CA VAL A 153 10.30 -21.02 2.16
C VAL A 153 9.28 -22.12 1.88
N VAL A 154 9.44 -22.80 0.75
CA VAL A 154 8.59 -23.90 0.30
C VAL A 154 9.33 -25.21 0.51
N GLN A 155 8.59 -26.21 1.01
CA GLN A 155 9.01 -27.60 0.95
C GLN A 155 7.92 -28.45 0.30
N TYR A 156 8.35 -29.39 -0.53
CA TYR A 156 7.47 -30.29 -1.25
C TYR A 156 7.31 -31.61 -0.49
N VAL A 157 6.07 -32.11 -0.45
CA VAL A 157 5.74 -33.40 0.16
C VAL A 157 4.98 -34.23 -0.86
N ASP A 158 5.48 -35.44 -1.13
CA ASP A 158 4.86 -36.44 -2.00
C ASP A 158 5.08 -37.82 -1.40
N ALA A 159 4.01 -38.42 -0.87
CA ALA A 159 4.06 -39.74 -0.25
C ALA A 159 4.35 -40.89 -1.23
N THR A 160 4.26 -40.64 -2.54
CA THR A 160 4.54 -41.63 -3.58
C THR A 160 6.00 -41.60 -4.05
N TYR A 161 6.78 -40.62 -3.61
CA TYR A 161 8.19 -40.52 -3.95
C TYR A 161 8.97 -41.74 -3.43
N GLN A 162 9.62 -42.45 -4.35
CA GLN A 162 10.37 -43.68 -4.06
C GLN A 162 11.87 -43.44 -3.85
N GLY A 163 12.35 -42.21 -4.04
CA GLY A 163 13.74 -41.86 -3.77
C GLY A 163 14.04 -41.86 -2.27
N VAL A 164 15.27 -42.20 -1.93
CA VAL A 164 15.76 -42.21 -0.53
C VAL A 164 16.55 -40.93 -0.19
N ASP A 165 16.58 -39.99 -1.12
CA ASP A 165 17.40 -38.78 -1.12
C ASP A 165 16.56 -37.49 -1.08
N SER A 166 15.42 -37.52 -0.37
CA SER A 166 14.57 -36.34 -0.18
C SER A 166 15.34 -35.14 0.38
N ASP A 167 15.31 -34.02 -0.35
CA ASP A 167 15.88 -32.74 0.07
C ASP A 167 14.80 -31.64 0.22
N GLY A 168 13.53 -31.98 -0.02
CA GLY A 168 12.40 -31.07 0.11
C GLY A 168 12.16 -30.21 -1.12
N SER A 169 12.97 -30.33 -2.17
CA SER A 169 12.74 -29.72 -3.48
C SER A 169 11.59 -30.40 -4.23
N ALA A 170 11.09 -29.76 -5.28
CA ALA A 170 10.04 -30.32 -6.13
C ALA A 170 10.44 -31.65 -6.81
N SER A 171 11.74 -31.86 -7.07
CA SER A 171 12.24 -33.08 -7.71
C SER A 171 12.55 -34.20 -6.72
N LYS A 172 12.83 -33.85 -5.44
CA LYS A 172 13.09 -34.80 -4.36
C LYS A 172 12.28 -34.44 -3.10
N PRO A 173 10.95 -34.50 -3.20
CA PRO A 173 10.07 -34.12 -2.10
C PRO A 173 10.23 -35.05 -0.89
N TYR A 174 9.82 -34.58 0.28
CA TYR A 174 9.68 -35.44 1.45
C TYR A 174 8.51 -36.40 1.28
N THR A 175 8.63 -37.63 1.79
CA THR A 175 7.56 -38.64 1.71
C THR A 175 6.48 -38.50 2.77
N SER A 176 6.65 -37.58 3.73
CA SER A 176 5.65 -37.33 4.77
C SER A 176 5.66 -35.88 5.23
N LEU A 177 4.50 -35.40 5.71
CA LEU A 177 4.40 -34.08 6.33
C LEU A 177 5.29 -33.97 7.57
N GLN A 178 5.47 -35.05 8.32
CA GLN A 178 6.29 -35.04 9.54
C GLN A 178 7.77 -34.77 9.23
N SER A 179 8.34 -35.44 8.23
CA SER A 179 9.73 -35.23 7.82
C SER A 179 9.94 -33.84 7.21
N GLY A 180 9.01 -33.39 6.36
CA GLY A 180 9.04 -32.01 5.84
C GLY A 180 8.94 -30.97 6.95
N TYR A 181 7.95 -31.07 7.83
CA TYR A 181 7.79 -30.13 8.93
C TYR A 181 9.01 -30.07 9.85
N HIS A 182 9.65 -31.23 10.13
CA HIS A 182 10.88 -31.24 10.92
C HIS A 182 11.99 -30.41 10.27
N GLN A 183 12.21 -30.55 8.96
CA GLN A 183 13.23 -29.77 8.25
C GLN A 183 12.86 -28.30 8.10
N LEU A 184 11.59 -27.99 7.83
CA LEU A 184 11.12 -26.61 7.82
C LEU A 184 11.42 -25.90 9.15
N ARG A 185 11.19 -26.58 10.29
CA ARG A 185 11.52 -26.01 11.61
C ARG A 185 13.00 -25.75 11.80
N GLN A 186 13.88 -26.62 11.29
CA GLN A 186 15.32 -26.40 11.37
C GLN A 186 15.73 -25.14 10.61
N LEU A 187 15.19 -24.96 9.39
CA LEU A 187 15.45 -23.78 8.55
C LEU A 187 14.97 -22.47 9.17
N LEU A 188 13.86 -22.49 9.91
CA LEU A 188 13.30 -21.29 10.55
C LEU A 188 13.97 -20.96 11.90
N SER A 189 14.85 -21.84 12.39
CA SER A 189 15.53 -21.68 13.69
C SER A 189 17.00 -21.24 13.59
N SER A 190 17.53 -21.11 12.37
CA SER A 190 18.88 -20.65 12.04
C SER A 190 18.89 -19.19 11.62
#